data_AF-A0A9R0INP9-F1
#
_entry.id   AF-A0A9R0INP9-F1
#
_cell.length_a   1.000
_cell.length_b   1.000
_cell.length_c   1.000
_cell.angle_alpha   90.00
_cell.angle_beta   90.00
_cell.angle_gamma   90.00
#
_symmetry.space_group_name_H-M   'P 1'
#
loop_
_entity.id
_entity.type
_entity.pdbx_description
1 polymer ?
#
loop_
_entity_poly.entity_id
_entity_poly.type
_entity_poly.pdbx_seq_one_letter_code
_entity_poly.pdbx_strand_id
1 'polypeptide(L)'
;MSVLPYVRICNELLKASPSLQRLLLKIYSILRNIDVGTNIYRTRRKARYQHTQLKVVEFVGFRGYTKDVELVECLQAALPGLEKLVIDPHPVSPSDKCGEWDIGKAIYNAQQLRNILSLGAKLVISSEEDNNNFSSEEN
;
A
#
# COMPACT_ATOMS: atom_id res chain seq x y z
N MET A 1 1.89 0.39 -22.79
CA MET A 1 1.14 -0.17 -21.64
C MET A 1 2.14 -0.57 -20.57
N SER A 2 2.54 0.35 -19.70
CA SER A 2 3.45 0.06 -18.58
C SER A 2 2.64 0.00 -17.31
N VAL A 3 2.40 -1.22 -16.81
CA VAL A 3 1.97 -1.42 -15.43
C VAL A 3 3.13 -0.99 -14.55
N LEU A 4 2.89 -0.21 -13.49
CA LEU A 4 3.94 0.10 -12.50
C LEU A 4 4.68 -1.22 -12.16
N PRO A 5 6.01 -1.30 -12.26
CA PRO A 5 6.77 -2.52 -12.01
C PRO A 5 6.36 -3.18 -10.68
N TYR A 6 6.02 -2.38 -9.66
CA TYR A 6 5.49 -2.82 -8.38
C TYR A 6 4.18 -3.59 -8.47
N VAL A 7 3.21 -3.09 -9.24
CA VAL A 7 1.92 -3.77 -9.41
C VAL A 7 2.12 -5.11 -10.12
N ARG A 8 3.08 -5.19 -11.05
CA ARG A 8 3.43 -6.47 -11.70
C ARG A 8 4.08 -7.44 -10.72
N ILE A 9 5.07 -7.00 -9.94
CA ILE A 9 5.75 -7.83 -8.94
C ILE A 9 4.77 -8.32 -7.87
N CYS A 10 3.91 -7.45 -7.36
CA CYS A 10 2.90 -7.82 -6.37
C CYS A 10 1.94 -8.87 -6.95
N ASN A 11 1.47 -8.71 -8.19
CA ASN A 11 0.58 -9.70 -8.80
C ASN A 11 1.21 -11.08 -8.95
N GLU A 12 2.49 -11.16 -9.34
CA GLU A 12 3.18 -12.47 -9.44
C GLU A 12 3.44 -13.08 -8.06
N LEU A 13 3.79 -12.27 -7.06
CA LEU A 13 3.91 -12.73 -5.67
C LEU A 13 2.59 -13.32 -5.16
N LEU A 14 1.48 -12.61 -5.37
CA LEU A 14 0.15 -13.07 -4.96
C LEU A 14 -0.22 -14.39 -5.66
N LYS A 15 0.04 -14.51 -6.96
CA LYS A 15 -0.19 -15.79 -7.67
C LYS A 15 0.65 -16.94 -7.14
N ALA A 16 1.91 -16.68 -6.82
CA ALA A 16 2.84 -17.69 -6.31
C ALA A 16 2.54 -18.08 -4.86
N SER A 17 1.77 -17.27 -4.12
CA SER A 17 1.49 -17.45 -2.69
C SER A 17 -0.01 -17.43 -2.39
N PRO A 18 -0.82 -18.35 -2.95
CA PRO A 18 -2.29 -18.32 -2.85
C PRO A 18 -2.83 -18.44 -1.41
N SER A 19 -2.00 -18.92 -0.48
CA SER A 19 -2.33 -19.03 0.96
C SER A 19 -1.92 -17.80 1.78
N LEU A 20 -1.38 -16.76 1.14
CA LEU A 20 -0.92 -15.56 1.84
C LEU A 20 -2.11 -14.81 2.44
N GLN A 21 -2.13 -14.68 3.77
CA GLN A 21 -3.21 -13.98 4.47
C GLN A 21 -2.88 -12.53 4.83
N ARG A 22 -1.59 -12.20 4.94
CA ARG A 22 -1.10 -10.88 5.30
C ARG A 22 0.09 -10.50 4.43
N LEU A 23 0.12 -9.27 3.94
CA LEU A 23 1.20 -8.73 3.12
C LEU A 23 1.63 -7.36 3.66
N LEU A 24 2.92 -7.19 3.92
CA LEU A 24 3.52 -5.91 4.29
C LEU A 24 4.42 -5.43 3.15
N LEU A 25 4.17 -4.22 2.67
CA LEU A 25 4.91 -3.57 1.60
C LEU A 25 5.59 -2.31 2.13
N LYS A 26 6.92 -2.32 2.14
CA LYS A 26 7.75 -1.15 2.46
C LYS A 26 8.07 -0.38 1.19
N ILE A 27 7.54 0.84 1.05
CA ILE A 27 7.72 1.69 -0.12
C ILE A 27 8.93 2.61 0.09
N TYR A 28 10.10 2.20 -0.39
CA TYR A 28 11.32 3.01 -0.36
C TYR A 28 11.32 4.10 -1.44
N SER A 29 12.01 5.22 -1.20
CA SER A 29 12.10 6.32 -2.17
C SER A 29 12.81 5.99 -3.47
N ILE A 30 13.83 5.13 -3.43
CA ILE A 30 14.57 4.67 -4.63
C ILE A 30 13.60 4.07 -5.66
N LEU A 31 12.50 3.49 -5.17
CA LEU A 31 11.49 2.84 -5.97
C LEU A 31 10.51 3.83 -6.63
N ARG A 32 10.40 5.07 -6.12
CA ARG A 32 9.49 6.13 -6.64
C ARG A 32 10.05 6.87 -7.87
N ASN A 33 11.38 6.89 -8.01
CA ASN A 33 12.12 7.55 -9.10
C ASN A 33 12.22 6.71 -10.38
N ILE A 34 11.68 5.49 -10.38
CA ILE A 34 11.52 4.75 -11.64
C ILE A 34 10.41 5.46 -12.42
N ASP A 35 10.83 6.17 -13.45
CA ASP A 35 9.96 6.90 -14.37
C ASP A 35 9.24 5.89 -15.25
N VAL A 36 8.05 5.50 -14.83
CA VAL A 36 7.19 4.58 -15.57
C VAL A 36 6.25 5.47 -16.36
N GLY A 37 6.54 5.62 -17.65
CA GLY A 37 5.90 6.56 -18.58
C GLY A 37 4.44 6.87 -18.27
N THR A 38 4.16 8.17 -18.26
CA THR A 38 2.92 8.92 -17.98
C THR A 38 1.75 8.59 -18.92
N ASN A 39 1.49 7.31 -19.18
CA ASN A 39 0.40 6.91 -20.07
C ASN A 39 -0.39 5.73 -19.49
N ILE A 40 -0.94 5.92 -18.29
CA ILE A 40 -1.84 4.95 -17.65
C ILE A 40 -3.27 5.31 -18.03
N TYR A 41 -3.67 4.91 -19.23
CA TYR A 41 -5.07 4.82 -19.60
C TYR A 41 -5.80 3.91 -18.60
N ARG A 42 -6.73 4.52 -17.85
CA ARG A 42 -8.15 4.18 -17.58
C ARG A 42 -8.78 2.85 -18.00
N THR A 43 -8.07 1.88 -18.55
CA THR A 43 -8.64 0.55 -18.71
C THR A 43 -8.71 -0.11 -17.34
N ARG A 44 -9.91 -0.05 -16.77
CA ARG A 44 -10.54 -1.02 -15.86
C ARG A 44 -10.31 -2.46 -16.35
N ARG A 45 -9.07 -2.90 -16.49
CA ARG A 45 -8.76 -4.32 -16.62
C ARG A 45 -9.02 -4.88 -15.23
N LYS A 46 -10.20 -5.47 -15.05
CA LYS A 46 -10.46 -6.43 -13.98
C LYS A 46 -9.17 -7.22 -13.77
N ALA A 47 -8.66 -7.23 -12.54
CA ALA A 47 -7.51 -8.06 -12.22
C ALA A 47 -7.81 -9.47 -12.73
N ARG A 48 -6.96 -9.98 -13.64
CA ARG A 48 -7.18 -11.32 -14.23
C ARG A 48 -7.08 -12.41 -13.16
N TYR A 49 -6.37 -12.11 -12.08
CA TYR A 49 -6.18 -12.97 -10.93
C TYR A 49 -6.76 -12.26 -9.70
N GLN A 50 -7.57 -12.98 -8.94
CA GLN A 50 -8.15 -12.52 -7.68
C GLN A 50 -7.58 -13.36 -6.55
N HIS A 51 -6.99 -12.70 -5.56
CA HIS A 51 -6.46 -13.37 -4.39
C HIS A 51 -7.51 -13.37 -3.28
N THR A 52 -8.04 -14.53 -2.93
CA THR A 52 -9.18 -14.66 -2.02
C THR A 52 -8.80 -14.81 -0.56
N GLN A 53 -7.59 -15.29 -0.27
CA GLN A 53 -7.14 -15.53 1.11
C GLN A 53 -6.41 -14.35 1.75
N LEU A 54 -6.05 -13.33 0.99
CA LEU A 54 -5.30 -12.18 1.53
C LEU A 54 -6.29 -11.22 2.19
N LYS A 55 -6.17 -11.09 3.50
CA LYS A 55 -7.09 -10.34 4.36
C LYS A 55 -6.53 -9.00 4.79
N VAL A 56 -5.21 -8.92 4.97
CA VAL A 56 -4.54 -7.72 5.49
C VAL A 56 -3.43 -7.28 4.56
N VAL A 57 -3.43 -6.01 4.18
CA VAL A 57 -2.32 -5.36 3.48
C VAL A 57 -1.84 -4.18 4.30
N GLU A 58 -0.54 -4.05 4.45
CA GLU A 58 0.11 -2.95 5.16
C GLU A 58 1.10 -2.24 4.24
N PHE A 59 0.98 -0.92 4.13
CA PHE A 59 1.92 -0.08 3.42
C PHE A 59 2.70 0.78 4.39
N VAL A 60 4.01 0.63 4.41
CA VAL A 60 4.92 1.48 5.20
C VAL A 60 5.65 2.42 4.27
N GLY A 61 5.80 3.68 4.69
CA GLY A 61 6.37 4.72 3.85
C GLY A 61 5.39 5.31 2.86
N PHE A 62 4.09 5.34 3.18
CA PHE A 62 3.09 5.99 2.34
C PHE A 62 3.25 7.51 2.39
N ARG A 63 3.48 8.16 1.24
CA ARG A 63 3.61 9.64 1.16
C ARG A 63 2.34 10.33 0.69
N GLY A 64 1.36 9.56 0.22
CA GLY A 64 0.14 10.12 -0.36
C GLY A 64 0.34 10.75 -1.73
N TYR A 65 1.38 10.37 -2.47
CA TYR A 65 1.49 10.75 -3.88
C TYR A 65 0.54 9.93 -4.75
N THR A 66 0.23 10.43 -5.96
CA THR A 66 -0.63 9.73 -6.92
C THR A 66 -0.21 8.28 -7.15
N LYS A 67 1.11 8.01 -7.25
CA LYS A 67 1.64 6.64 -7.41
C LYS A 67 1.29 5.71 -6.24
N ASP A 68 1.22 6.24 -5.00
CA ASP A 68 0.88 5.43 -3.82
C ASP A 68 -0.61 5.06 -3.86
N VAL A 69 -1.46 6.02 -4.23
CA VAL A 69 -2.91 5.79 -4.38
C VAL A 69 -3.19 4.79 -5.50
N GLU A 70 -2.54 4.95 -6.66
CA GLU A 70 -2.66 4.03 -7.80
C GLU A 70 -2.26 2.58 -7.43
N LEU A 71 -1.20 2.43 -6.61
CA LEU A 71 -0.77 1.11 -6.12
C LEU A 71 -1.85 0.47 -5.24
N VAL A 72 -2.44 1.23 -4.32
CA VAL A 72 -3.53 0.76 -3.46
C VAL A 72 -4.74 0.37 -4.30
N GLU A 73 -5.17 1.21 -5.25
CA GLU A 73 -6.30 0.92 -6.15
C GLU A 73 -6.08 -0.36 -6.96
N CYS A 74 -4.88 -0.52 -7.53
CA CYS A 74 -4.53 -1.71 -8.32
C CYS A 74 -4.58 -2.99 -7.48
N LEU A 75 -4.04 -2.92 -6.26
CA LEU A 75 -4.06 -4.06 -5.34
C LEU A 75 -5.48 -4.38 -4.90
N GLN A 76 -6.26 -3.38 -4.49
CA GLN A 76 -7.63 -3.61 -4.06
C GLN A 76 -8.49 -4.29 -5.14
N ALA A 77 -8.31 -3.92 -6.41
CA ALA A 77 -9.01 -4.56 -7.53
C ALA A 77 -8.70 -6.07 -7.67
N ALA A 78 -7.54 -6.54 -7.17
CA ALA A 78 -7.14 -7.94 -7.15
C ALA A 78 -7.51 -8.67 -5.84
N LEU A 79 -7.98 -7.95 -4.82
CA LEU A 79 -8.16 -8.45 -3.45
C LEU A 79 -9.62 -8.35 -2.99
N PRO A 80 -10.54 -9.14 -3.59
CA PRO A 80 -11.96 -9.08 -3.23
C PRO A 80 -12.24 -9.46 -1.76
N GLY A 81 -11.33 -10.22 -1.14
CA GLY A 81 -11.45 -10.67 0.26
C GLY A 81 -10.72 -9.78 1.28
N LEU A 82 -10.26 -8.60 0.89
CA LEU A 82 -9.52 -7.69 1.78
C LEU A 82 -10.41 -7.23 2.94
N GLU A 83 -9.92 -7.40 4.17
CA GLU A 83 -10.62 -7.03 5.40
C GLU A 83 -9.97 -5.81 6.07
N LYS A 84 -8.66 -5.63 5.91
CA LYS A 84 -7.92 -4.53 6.55
C LYS A 84 -6.83 -3.98 5.63
N LEU A 85 -6.83 -2.67 5.46
CA LEU A 85 -5.74 -1.91 4.87
C LEU A 85 -5.09 -1.06 5.97
N VAL A 86 -3.79 -1.26 6.19
CA VAL A 86 -2.98 -0.47 7.12
C VAL A 86 -2.09 0.46 6.31
N ILE A 87 -2.10 1.74 6.63
CA ILE A 87 -1.22 2.74 6.05
C ILE A 87 -0.37 3.34 7.15
N ASP A 88 0.92 3.07 7.10
CA ASP A 88 1.92 3.74 7.91
C ASP A 88 2.56 4.86 7.08
N PRO A 89 2.28 6.13 7.42
CA PRO A 89 2.82 7.28 6.70
C PRO A 89 4.28 7.57 7.05
N HIS A 90 4.91 6.83 7.96
CA HIS A 90 6.29 7.11 8.38
C HIS A 90 7.30 6.58 7.35
N PRO A 91 8.42 7.30 7.15
CA PRO A 91 9.47 6.87 6.26
C PRO A 91 10.03 5.51 6.67
N VAL A 92 10.26 4.64 5.68
CA VAL A 92 10.84 3.31 5.93
C VAL A 92 12.28 3.40 6.46
N SER A 93 13.00 4.46 6.09
CA SER A 93 14.35 4.71 6.60
C SER A 93 14.58 6.21 6.85
N PRO A 94 15.40 6.59 7.84
CA PRO A 94 15.81 7.98 8.06
C PRO A 94 16.56 8.57 6.85
N SER A 95 17.19 7.70 6.04
CA SER A 95 17.92 8.06 4.82
C SER A 95 17.03 8.21 3.59
N ASP A 96 15.71 8.20 3.72
CA ASP A 96 14.78 8.22 2.58
C ASP A 96 14.65 9.64 2.00
N LYS A 97 15.69 10.11 1.30
CA LYS A 97 15.95 11.50 0.87
C LYS A 97 15.04 12.07 -0.25
N CYS A 98 13.99 11.37 -0.68
CA CYS A 98 13.19 11.86 -1.81
C CYS A 98 12.14 12.89 -1.35
N GLY A 99 12.53 14.16 -1.43
CA GLY A 99 11.67 15.30 -1.11
C GLY A 99 11.44 15.49 0.39
N GLU A 100 10.76 16.59 0.72
CA GLU A 100 10.30 16.87 2.07
C GLU A 100 9.16 15.90 2.43
N TRP A 101 9.33 15.15 3.52
CA TRP A 101 8.33 14.20 3.99
C TRP A 101 7.25 14.92 4.78
N ASP A 102 6.11 15.16 4.15
CA ASP A 102 4.94 15.74 4.79
C ASP A 102 4.00 14.64 5.31
N ILE A 103 4.15 14.31 6.60
CA ILE A 103 3.32 13.30 7.28
C ILE A 103 1.84 13.73 7.30
N GLY A 104 1.56 15.02 7.51
CA GLY A 104 0.19 15.53 7.55
C GLY A 104 -0.53 15.32 6.22
N LYS A 105 0.14 15.63 5.11
CA LYS A 105 -0.36 15.36 3.75
C LYS A 105 -0.49 13.87 3.47
N ALA A 106 0.46 13.05 3.92
CA ALA A 106 0.39 11.61 3.76
C ALA A 106 -0.85 11.02 4.46
N ILE A 107 -1.11 11.44 5.70
CA ILE A 107 -2.30 11.06 6.48
C ILE A 107 -3.58 11.53 5.78
N TYR A 108 -3.63 12.80 5.37
CA TYR A 108 -4.80 13.36 4.67
C TYR A 108 -5.16 12.56 3.41
N ASN A 109 -4.16 12.22 2.60
CA ASN A 109 -4.36 11.43 1.39
C ASN A 109 -4.68 9.96 1.69
N ALA A 110 -4.10 9.38 2.74
CA ALA A 110 -4.46 8.04 3.18
C ALA A 110 -5.94 7.96 3.60
N GLN A 111 -6.47 8.99 4.28
CA GLN A 111 -7.88 9.05 4.65
C GLN A 111 -8.82 9.02 3.44
N GLN A 112 -8.41 9.57 2.29
CA GLN A 112 -9.22 9.55 1.06
C GLN A 112 -9.41 8.12 0.50
N LEU A 113 -8.52 7.18 0.84
CA LEU A 113 -8.64 5.77 0.42
C LEU A 113 -9.89 5.09 0.96
N ARG A 114 -10.53 5.62 2.01
CA ARG A 114 -11.83 5.13 2.52
C ARG A 114 -12.90 5.09 1.43
N ASN A 115 -12.86 6.03 0.48
CA ASN A 115 -13.84 6.11 -0.60
C ASN A 115 -13.61 5.05 -1.68
N ILE A 116 -12.45 4.40 -1.67
CA ILE A 116 -12.03 3.42 -2.66
C ILE A 116 -12.25 2.01 -2.11
N LEU A 117 -12.00 1.80 -0.81
CA LEU A 117 -12.14 0.52 -0.12
C LEU A 117 -13.52 -0.15 -0.29
N SER A 118 -13.53 -1.48 -0.35
CA SER A 118 -14.77 -2.25 -0.37
C SER A 118 -15.55 -2.04 0.92
N LEU A 119 -16.88 -2.15 0.86
CA LEU A 119 -17.82 -1.78 1.94
C LEU A 119 -17.56 -2.45 3.31
N GLY A 120 -16.70 -3.47 3.38
CA GLY A 120 -16.31 -4.16 4.61
C GLY A 120 -14.83 -4.07 4.98
N ALA A 121 -13.98 -3.43 4.17
CA ALA A 121 -12.56 -3.31 4.45
C ALA A 121 -12.28 -2.14 5.41
N LYS A 122 -11.61 -2.40 6.53
CA LYS A 122 -11.22 -1.39 7.50
C LYS A 122 -9.92 -0.69 7.06
N LEU A 123 -9.94 0.64 6.95
CA LEU A 123 -8.73 1.45 6.88
C LEU A 123 -8.19 1.73 8.29
N VAL A 124 -6.92 1.46 8.52
CA VAL A 124 -6.17 1.89 9.71
C VAL A 124 -4.99 2.72 9.24
N ILE A 125 -4.80 3.89 9.84
CA ILE A 125 -3.62 4.72 9.61
C ILE A 125 -2.79 4.62 10.88
N SER A 126 -1.58 4.11 10.78
CA SER A 126 -0.69 3.97 11.93
C SER A 126 -0.27 5.36 12.41
N SER A 127 -0.62 5.69 13.65
CA SER A 127 -0.05 6.81 14.39
C SER A 127 1.03 6.29 15.34
N GLU A 128 2.03 7.10 15.66
CA GLU A 128 3.17 6.73 16.52
C GLU A 128 2.76 6.12 17.88
N GLU A 129 1.55 6.38 18.36
CA GLU A 129 1.04 5.92 19.66
C GLU A 129 0.87 4.40 19.79
N ASP A 130 0.75 3.64 18.69
CA ASP A 130 0.55 2.18 18.76
C ASP A 130 1.85 1.36 18.92
N ASN A 131 3.02 1.97 18.69
CA ASN A 131 4.31 1.27 18.71
C ASN A 131 4.98 1.23 20.11
N ASN A 132 4.50 2.01 21.08
CA ASN A 132 5.08 2.04 22.42
C ASN A 132 4.56 0.96 23.38
N ASN A 133 3.56 0.17 22.98
CA ASN A 133 2.97 -0.88 23.83
C ASN A 133 3.59 -2.27 23.67
N PHE A 134 4.62 -2.44 22.84
CA PHE A 134 5.30 -3.74 22.66
C PHE A 134 6.65 -3.84 23.38
N SER A 135 7.09 -2.82 24.13
CA SER A 135 8.44 -2.77 24.70
C SER A 135 8.51 -2.68 26.22
N SER A 136 7.42 -2.95 26.95
CA SER A 136 7.38 -2.82 28.41
C SER A 136 6.78 -4.02 29.15
N GLU A 137 6.98 -5.24 28.65
CA GLU A 137 6.80 -6.47 29.43
C GLU A 137 7.97 -7.44 29.15
N GLU A 138 9.16 -7.09 29.61
CA GLU A 138 10.21 -8.05 29.97
C GLU A 138 11.28 -7.32 30.80
N ASN A 139 11.10 -7.37 32.13
CA ASN A 139 12.16 -7.32 33.15
C ASN A 139 11.63 -8.01 34.41
#